data_AF-A0A3B3Z7X9-F1
#
_entry.id   AF-A0A3B3Z7X9-F1
#
_cell.length_a   1.000
_cell.length_b   1.000
_cell.length_c   1.000
_cell.angle_alpha   90.00
_cell.angle_beta   90.00
_cell.angle_gamma   90.00
#
_symmetry.space_group_name_H-M   'P 1'
#
loop_
_entity.id
_entity.type
_entity.pdbx_description
1 polymer ?
#
loop_
_entity_poly.entity_id
_entity_poly.type
_entity_poly.pdbx_seq_one_letter_code
_entity_poly.pdbx_strand_id
1 'polypeptide(L)'
;MYKVSVSWEHRGQAITALCWDTNALRVFVGDTMGKVSFLRAGSSKTGKGSAFVIFPVQTVTTVDSKVVQLGFQDGRLLVSSLSRCYICDTEKEKFWRVGNKERDGEYGACFFPQNRGLLLGQPPLLYCARPGSRVWEANFNGEVVSTHQFKQLLASPPLPLITNRDEPQYNETQRSPQSVAFAKLDQNLLTWTDSAIFIFTPQNGQVLLWTEVKDIAEIVVYRSELFCLHGSGRLSHFTLLSAERCVERLLRRESWLLAAVVCCMFQHTITTSRARKCIPIDRLEHLKSQLNPSTAAELIGQLEEVINKLEPLDSASSSRRSSISSHESFNVLDCGIYRVISRRGSQSEEETGSLTNQSVSEEERLKDFTAALSSERCVCCVTETSPTSTAPSLRPCKVSIFS
;
A
#
# COMPACT_ATOMS: atom_id res chain seq x y z
N MET A 1 -22.65 -17.45 27.32
CA MET A 1 -23.42 -16.20 27.50
C MET A 1 -22.58 -15.07 26.95
N TYR A 2 -23.06 -14.33 25.95
CA TYR A 2 -22.37 -13.15 25.43
C TYR A 2 -22.68 -11.95 26.33
N LYS A 3 -21.66 -11.17 26.72
CA LYS A 3 -21.84 -9.96 27.54
C LYS A 3 -22.04 -8.76 26.60
N VAL A 4 -23.28 -8.30 26.48
CA VAL A 4 -23.62 -7.08 25.74
C VAL A 4 -23.30 -5.86 26.61
N SER A 5 -22.63 -4.87 26.04
CA SER A 5 -22.44 -3.54 26.63
C SER A 5 -23.15 -2.51 25.77
N VAL A 6 -23.82 -1.54 26.39
CA VAL A 6 -24.62 -0.51 25.71
C VAL A 6 -24.18 0.86 26.22
N SER A 7 -24.05 1.83 25.31
CA SER A 7 -23.69 3.20 25.64
C SER A 7 -24.65 4.18 24.98
N TRP A 8 -24.86 5.31 25.65
CA TRP A 8 -25.64 6.44 25.16
C TRP A 8 -24.76 7.65 24.79
N GLU A 9 -23.43 7.50 24.82
CA GLU A 9 -22.47 8.61 24.66
C GLU A 9 -22.62 9.34 23.30
N HIS A 10 -23.01 8.60 22.26
CA HIS A 10 -23.27 9.12 20.90
C HIS A 10 -24.78 9.15 20.56
N ARG A 11 -25.67 9.16 21.55
CA ARG A 11 -27.13 9.11 21.33
C ARG A 11 -27.59 10.30 20.47
N GLY A 12 -28.25 9.99 19.34
CA GLY A 12 -28.75 11.00 18.41
C GLY A 12 -27.70 11.47 17.38
N GLN A 13 -26.50 10.90 17.38
CA GLN A 13 -25.47 11.12 16.36
C GLN A 13 -25.22 9.83 15.57
N ALA A 14 -24.81 9.96 14.31
CA ALA A 14 -24.41 8.81 13.51
C ALA A 14 -22.94 8.47 13.79
N ILE A 15 -22.65 7.19 14.03
CA ILE A 15 -21.27 6.71 14.13
C ILE A 15 -20.67 6.69 12.73
N THR A 16 -19.50 7.32 12.58
CA THR A 16 -18.83 7.52 11.29
C THR A 16 -17.46 6.86 11.22
N ALA A 17 -16.85 6.55 12.37
CA ALA A 17 -15.58 5.83 12.44
C ALA A 17 -15.53 4.89 13.65
N LEU A 18 -14.91 3.73 13.45
CA LEU A 18 -14.58 2.75 14.50
C LEU A 18 -13.11 2.35 14.35
N CYS A 19 -12.41 2.13 15.46
CA CYS A 19 -11.03 1.62 15.44
C CYS A 19 -10.74 0.75 16.66
N TRP A 20 -10.09 -0.39 16.47
CA TRP A 20 -9.79 -1.34 17.55
C TRP A 20 -8.37 -1.17 18.10
N ASP A 21 -8.26 -1.12 19.42
CA ASP A 21 -7.06 -1.47 20.16
C ASP A 21 -7.24 -2.93 20.64
N THR A 22 -6.71 -3.84 19.83
CA THR A 22 -6.78 -5.29 20.03
C THR A 22 -6.00 -5.74 21.26
N ASN A 23 -4.98 -5.00 21.68
CA ASN A 23 -4.12 -5.33 22.82
C ASN A 23 -4.82 -5.01 24.15
N ALA A 24 -5.48 -3.85 24.25
CA ALA A 24 -6.22 -3.43 25.45
C ALA A 24 -7.68 -3.92 25.47
N LEU A 25 -8.16 -4.55 24.38
CA LEU A 25 -9.54 -4.98 24.13
C LEU A 25 -10.55 -3.83 24.23
N ARG A 26 -10.25 -2.70 23.59
CA ARG A 26 -11.16 -1.53 23.49
C ARG A 26 -11.40 -1.15 22.03
N VAL A 27 -12.58 -0.58 21.76
CA VAL A 27 -12.92 0.05 20.48
C VAL A 27 -13.15 1.54 20.70
N PHE A 28 -12.46 2.34 19.88
CA PHE A 28 -12.67 3.78 19.75
C PHE A 28 -13.80 4.05 18.76
N VAL A 29 -14.60 5.06 19.06
CA VAL A 29 -15.84 5.41 18.34
C VAL A 29 -15.84 6.91 18.05
N GLY A 30 -16.08 7.27 16.78
CA GLY A 30 -16.16 8.67 16.31
C GLY A 30 -17.50 8.94 15.62
N ASP A 31 -18.03 10.16 15.76
CA ASP A 31 -19.36 10.54 15.25
C ASP A 31 -19.41 11.81 14.37
N THR A 32 -20.63 12.10 13.90
CA THR A 32 -20.99 13.28 13.08
C THR A 32 -20.71 14.63 13.73
N MET A 33 -20.59 14.73 15.05
CA MET A 33 -20.31 15.97 15.79
C MET A 33 -18.87 16.06 16.29
N GLY A 34 -17.99 15.14 15.87
CA GLY A 34 -16.59 15.14 16.27
C GLY A 34 -16.34 14.54 17.65
N LYS A 35 -17.33 13.97 18.34
CA LYS A 35 -17.05 13.29 19.62
C LYS A 35 -16.28 12.01 19.35
N VAL A 36 -15.22 11.78 20.12
CA VAL A 36 -14.43 10.55 20.12
C VAL A 36 -14.46 9.94 21.51
N SER A 37 -14.99 8.72 21.63
CA SER A 37 -14.99 7.94 22.87
C SER A 37 -14.32 6.58 22.70
N PHE A 38 -14.10 5.85 23.79
CA PHE A 38 -13.84 4.42 23.73
C PHE A 38 -14.63 3.62 24.76
N LEU A 39 -14.92 2.37 24.40
CA LEU A 39 -15.51 1.38 25.30
C LEU A 39 -14.62 0.14 25.35
N ARG A 40 -14.53 -0.49 26.52
CA ARG A 40 -13.77 -1.74 26.69
C ARG A 40 -14.68 -2.94 26.45
N ALA A 41 -14.36 -3.74 25.44
CA ALA A 41 -15.10 -4.95 25.10
C ALA A 41 -14.78 -6.12 26.06
N GLY A 42 -13.60 -6.12 26.68
CA GLY A 42 -13.20 -7.14 27.65
C GLY A 42 -12.02 -6.72 28.52
N SER A 43 -11.60 -7.60 29.42
CA SER A 43 -10.34 -7.45 30.17
C SER A 43 -9.32 -8.46 29.68
N SER A 44 -8.09 -8.02 29.43
CA SER A 44 -6.95 -8.90 29.13
C SER A 44 -6.44 -9.67 30.35
N LYS A 45 -6.94 -9.37 31.57
CA LYS A 45 -6.53 -10.05 32.80
C LYS A 45 -7.40 -11.29 33.06
N THR A 46 -6.80 -12.48 32.92
CA THR A 46 -7.39 -13.81 33.18
C THR A 46 -7.51 -14.14 34.69
N GLY A 47 -8.06 -13.21 35.47
CA GLY A 47 -8.29 -13.37 36.92
C GLY A 47 -9.73 -13.74 37.27
N LYS A 48 -9.91 -14.53 38.35
CA LYS A 48 -11.24 -14.78 38.96
C LYS A 48 -11.87 -13.43 39.34
N GLY A 49 -12.96 -13.05 38.67
CA GLY A 49 -13.65 -11.77 38.86
C GLY A 49 -13.72 -10.88 37.61
N SER A 50 -12.87 -11.10 36.59
CA SER A 50 -12.84 -10.26 35.37
C SER A 50 -14.17 -10.18 34.62
N ALA A 51 -14.99 -11.25 34.69
CA ALA A 51 -16.32 -11.31 34.08
C ALA A 51 -17.32 -10.29 34.64
N PHE A 52 -17.18 -9.87 35.91
CA PHE A 52 -18.15 -9.00 36.58
C PHE A 52 -17.92 -7.51 36.32
N VAL A 53 -16.70 -7.10 35.96
CA VAL A 53 -16.39 -5.70 35.67
C VAL A 53 -17.14 -5.21 34.43
N ILE A 54 -17.89 -4.12 34.55
CA ILE A 54 -18.39 -3.32 33.43
C ILE A 54 -17.49 -2.08 33.37
N PHE A 55 -16.89 -1.83 32.21
CA PHE A 55 -16.10 -0.62 32.00
C PHE A 55 -17.03 0.47 31.47
N PRO A 56 -17.11 1.65 32.11
CA PRO A 56 -17.84 2.77 31.55
C PRO A 56 -17.20 3.23 30.24
N VAL A 57 -17.99 3.82 29.36
CA VAL A 57 -17.46 4.51 28.18
C VAL A 57 -16.74 5.78 28.63
N GLN A 58 -15.60 6.06 28.01
CA GLN A 58 -14.77 7.23 28.33
C GLN A 58 -14.59 8.07 27.06
N THR A 59 -14.98 9.34 27.13
CA THR A 59 -14.78 10.31 26.05
C THR A 59 -13.32 10.75 26.05
N VAL A 60 -12.63 10.54 24.92
CA VAL A 60 -11.21 10.87 24.72
C VAL A 60 -11.07 12.36 24.41
N THR A 61 -11.92 12.87 23.53
CA THR A 61 -11.90 14.26 23.06
C THR A 61 -13.19 14.56 22.28
N THR A 62 -13.43 15.84 22.01
CA THR A 62 -14.38 16.28 20.99
C THR A 62 -13.61 17.16 20.01
N VAL A 63 -13.53 16.74 18.76
CA VAL A 63 -12.91 17.53 17.68
C VAL A 63 -13.93 18.48 17.04
N ASP A 64 -13.45 19.30 16.12
CA ASP A 64 -14.12 20.47 15.56
C ASP A 64 -15.15 20.18 14.45
N SER A 65 -15.17 18.95 13.91
CA SER A 65 -16.08 18.52 12.86
C SER A 65 -16.25 16.99 12.85
N LYS A 66 -17.19 16.47 12.04
CA LYS A 66 -17.43 15.04 11.79
C LYS A 66 -16.10 14.25 11.71
N VAL A 67 -16.02 13.15 12.46
CA VAL A 67 -14.91 12.20 12.33
C VAL A 67 -15.06 11.44 11.01
N VAL A 68 -14.02 11.42 10.21
CA VAL A 68 -13.93 10.73 8.91
C VAL A 68 -13.24 9.37 9.06
N GLN A 69 -12.16 9.32 9.84
CA GLN A 69 -11.38 8.10 10.07
C GLN A 69 -10.73 8.13 11.46
N LEU A 70 -10.62 6.95 12.09
CA LEU A 70 -9.82 6.69 13.27
C LEU A 70 -8.73 5.66 12.95
N GLY A 71 -7.56 5.80 13.56
CA GLY A 71 -6.48 4.81 13.51
C GLY A 71 -5.80 4.70 14.88
N PHE A 72 -5.31 3.52 15.26
CA PHE A 72 -4.64 3.31 16.55
C PHE A 72 -3.35 2.51 16.37
N GLN A 73 -2.25 2.97 16.94
CA GLN A 73 -0.95 2.29 16.94
C GLN A 73 -0.12 2.78 18.14
N ASP A 74 0.60 1.87 18.81
CA ASP A 74 1.63 2.17 19.81
C ASP A 74 1.22 3.24 20.85
N GLY A 75 0.08 2.99 21.52
CA GLY A 75 -0.49 3.87 22.55
C GLY A 75 -1.18 5.13 22.02
N ARG A 76 -1.14 5.41 20.72
CA ARG A 76 -1.63 6.64 20.11
C ARG A 76 -2.86 6.44 19.24
N LEU A 77 -3.81 7.35 19.36
CA LEU A 77 -5.02 7.44 18.54
C LEU A 77 -4.86 8.60 17.54
N LEU A 78 -5.04 8.30 16.26
CA LEU A 78 -5.11 9.24 15.15
C LEU A 78 -6.58 9.55 14.86
N VAL A 79 -6.94 10.83 14.88
CA VAL A 79 -8.31 11.31 14.62
C VAL A 79 -8.30 12.18 13.37
N SER A 80 -8.99 11.72 12.33
CA SER A 80 -9.16 12.40 11.05
C SER A 80 -10.55 13.04 11.00
N SER A 81 -10.66 14.37 10.95
CA SER A 81 -11.93 15.11 10.82
C SER A 81 -12.03 15.85 9.47
N LEU A 82 -13.21 16.39 9.10
CA LEU A 82 -13.39 17.13 7.84
C LEU A 82 -12.39 18.30 7.69
N SER A 83 -12.16 19.02 8.78
CA SER A 83 -11.37 20.26 8.82
C SER A 83 -9.90 20.04 9.20
N ARG A 84 -9.62 19.10 10.11
CA ARG A 84 -8.32 18.93 10.77
C ARG A 84 -7.96 17.44 10.98
N CYS A 85 -6.73 17.18 11.37
CA CYS A 85 -6.24 15.84 11.76
C CYS A 85 -5.43 15.97 13.05
N TYR A 86 -5.50 14.99 13.93
CA TYR A 86 -5.00 15.08 15.30
C TYR A 86 -4.37 13.77 15.79
N ILE A 87 -3.41 13.88 16.71
CA ILE A 87 -2.82 12.78 17.45
C ILE A 87 -3.21 12.91 18.93
N CYS A 88 -3.63 11.81 19.54
CA CYS A 88 -3.80 11.66 20.98
C CYS A 88 -2.84 10.59 21.50
N ASP A 89 -2.00 10.93 22.47
CA ASP A 89 -1.25 9.95 23.27
C ASP A 89 -2.17 9.47 24.40
N THR A 90 -2.66 8.23 24.28
CA THR A 90 -3.68 7.67 25.20
C THR A 90 -3.10 7.16 26.52
N GLU A 91 -1.79 7.29 26.73
CA GLU A 91 -1.11 7.00 28.01
C GLU A 91 -0.81 8.29 28.78
N LYS A 92 -0.52 9.39 28.07
CA LYS A 92 -0.19 10.71 28.65
C LYS A 92 -1.35 11.69 28.64
N GLU A 93 -2.50 11.29 28.08
CA GLU A 93 -3.71 12.11 27.89
C GLU A 93 -3.45 13.44 27.16
N LYS A 94 -2.44 13.45 26.29
CA LYS A 94 -2.04 14.64 25.52
C LYS A 94 -2.61 14.58 24.11
N PHE A 95 -3.04 15.73 23.59
CA PHE A 95 -3.74 15.86 22.32
C PHE A 95 -3.19 17.05 21.51
N TRP A 96 -2.87 16.85 20.23
CA TRP A 96 -2.33 17.91 19.37
C TRP A 96 -2.70 17.72 17.88
N ARG A 97 -2.57 18.79 17.09
CA ARG A 97 -2.95 18.85 15.66
C ARG A 97 -1.78 18.41 14.77
N VAL A 98 -2.08 17.71 13.69
CA VAL A 98 -1.15 17.41 12.59
C VAL A 98 -1.09 18.59 11.62
N GLY A 99 0.03 19.31 11.66
CA GLY A 99 0.30 20.53 10.90
C GLY A 99 -0.55 21.73 11.30
N ASN A 100 -0.33 22.85 10.62
CA ASN A 100 -0.98 24.13 10.95
C ASN A 100 -2.04 24.62 9.97
N LYS A 101 -2.10 24.06 8.75
CA LYS A 101 -3.11 24.41 7.75
C LYS A 101 -4.29 23.44 7.81
N GLU A 102 -5.50 23.97 7.70
CA GLU A 102 -6.75 23.21 7.61
C GLU A 102 -6.96 22.55 6.24
N ARG A 103 -8.00 21.73 6.16
CA ARG A 103 -8.56 21.11 4.95
C ARG A 103 -10.08 21.29 4.97
N ASP A 104 -10.76 20.93 3.89
CA ASP A 104 -12.22 20.95 3.78
C ASP A 104 -12.69 19.83 2.86
N GLY A 105 -13.55 18.95 3.39
CA GLY A 105 -13.98 17.69 2.77
C GLY A 105 -13.49 16.42 3.51
N GLU A 106 -13.88 15.25 3.02
CA GLU A 106 -13.51 13.96 3.62
C GLU A 106 -12.10 13.53 3.20
N TYR A 107 -11.22 13.33 4.19
CA TYR A 107 -9.83 12.92 3.98
C TYR A 107 -9.37 11.96 5.09
N GLY A 108 -8.72 10.88 4.68
CA GLY A 108 -8.19 9.86 5.57
C GLY A 108 -6.91 10.26 6.30
N ALA A 109 -6.53 9.42 7.27
CA ALA A 109 -5.24 9.48 7.93
C ALA A 109 -4.88 8.09 8.49
N CYS A 110 -3.63 7.67 8.33
CA CYS A 110 -3.12 6.38 8.80
C CYS A 110 -1.75 6.55 9.48
N PHE A 111 -1.43 5.65 10.42
CA PHE A 111 -0.05 5.48 10.87
C PHE A 111 0.75 4.70 9.82
N PHE A 112 2.05 4.97 9.70
CA PHE A 112 2.94 4.14 8.91
C PHE A 112 3.41 2.94 9.77
N PRO A 113 3.17 1.68 9.35
CA PRO A 113 3.48 0.52 10.16
C PRO A 113 5.01 0.30 10.25
N GLN A 114 5.59 0.55 11.42
CA GLN A 114 7.02 0.29 11.70
C GLN A 114 7.33 -1.21 11.87
N ASN A 115 6.90 -2.06 10.94
CA ASN A 115 7.09 -3.51 11.04
C ASN A 115 8.41 -3.99 10.39
N ARG A 116 9.29 -4.54 11.25
CA ARG A 116 10.24 -5.62 10.96
C ARG A 116 11.45 -5.28 10.06
N GLY A 117 12.47 -4.71 10.70
CA GLY A 117 13.88 -4.98 10.38
C GLY A 117 14.57 -4.07 9.37
N LEU A 118 13.86 -3.56 8.36
CA LEU A 118 14.49 -2.80 7.26
C LEU A 118 14.69 -1.30 7.53
N LEU A 119 14.06 -0.74 8.56
CA LEU A 119 14.07 0.70 8.88
C LEU A 119 14.39 0.98 10.36
N LEU A 120 15.32 0.20 10.94
CA LEU A 120 15.88 0.46 12.27
C LEU A 120 16.39 1.91 12.36
N GLY A 121 15.84 2.68 13.30
CA GLY A 121 16.22 4.08 13.54
C GLY A 121 15.44 5.14 12.75
N GLN A 122 14.49 4.79 11.88
CA GLN A 122 13.56 5.79 11.33
C GLN A 122 12.57 6.28 12.41
N PRO A 123 12.28 7.59 12.47
CA PRO A 123 11.27 8.11 13.40
C PRO A 123 9.88 7.58 13.04
N PRO A 124 8.95 7.50 14.01
CA PRO A 124 7.59 7.09 13.72
C PRO A 124 6.84 8.19 12.95
N LEU A 125 6.20 7.79 11.85
CA LEU A 125 5.53 8.66 10.90
C LEU A 125 4.05 8.28 10.76
N LEU A 126 3.27 9.27 10.35
CA LEU A 126 1.89 9.09 9.91
C LEU A 126 1.65 9.84 8.60
N TYR A 127 0.60 9.44 7.89
CA TYR A 127 0.17 10.05 6.65
C TYR A 127 -1.24 10.63 6.79
N CYS A 128 -1.44 11.84 6.26
CA CYS A 128 -2.69 12.59 6.34
C CYS A 128 -3.08 13.10 4.96
N ALA A 129 -4.23 12.68 4.43
CA ALA A 129 -4.73 13.15 3.15
C ALA A 129 -5.17 14.62 3.19
N ARG A 130 -5.00 15.32 2.06
CA ARG A 130 -5.22 16.76 1.89
C ARG A 130 -5.77 17.10 0.49
N PRO A 131 -6.50 18.23 0.33
CA PRO A 131 -7.14 18.61 -0.93
C PRO A 131 -6.19 18.64 -2.13
N GLY A 132 -6.65 18.13 -3.27
CA GLY A 132 -5.92 18.13 -4.54
C GLY A 132 -4.90 16.99 -4.70
N SER A 133 -5.31 15.75 -4.38
CA SER A 133 -4.46 14.55 -4.47
C SER A 133 -3.14 14.67 -3.69
N ARG A 134 -3.18 15.23 -2.48
CA ARG A 134 -2.00 15.43 -1.62
C ARG A 134 -2.04 14.56 -0.37
N VAL A 135 -0.87 14.16 0.09
CA VAL A 135 -0.68 13.49 1.39
C VAL A 135 0.46 14.19 2.11
N TRP A 136 0.22 14.57 3.36
CA TRP A 136 1.29 15.00 4.28
C TRP A 136 1.89 13.79 4.97
N GLU A 137 3.21 13.73 5.00
CA GLU A 137 3.98 12.91 5.93
C GLU A 137 4.26 13.76 7.16
N ALA A 138 3.94 13.23 8.34
CA ALA A 138 4.15 13.94 9.60
C ALA A 138 4.78 13.03 10.66
N ASN A 139 5.60 13.62 11.53
CA ASN A 139 6.13 12.91 12.68
C ASN A 139 5.07 12.83 13.80
N PHE A 140 5.36 12.05 14.84
CA PHE A 140 4.44 11.91 15.97
C PHE A 140 4.31 13.17 16.84
N ASN A 141 5.13 14.22 16.67
CA ASN A 141 4.87 15.54 17.28
C ASN A 141 3.79 16.34 16.53
N GLY A 142 3.26 15.81 15.41
CA GLY A 142 2.32 16.50 14.53
C GLY A 142 2.99 17.46 13.54
N GLU A 143 4.33 17.48 13.47
CA GLU A 143 5.08 18.33 12.56
C GLU A 143 5.11 17.71 11.16
N VAL A 144 4.79 18.49 10.13
CA VAL A 144 4.76 18.01 8.73
C VAL A 144 6.19 17.97 8.18
N VAL A 145 6.64 16.76 7.86
CA VAL A 145 7.99 16.46 7.33
C VAL A 145 8.02 16.59 5.81
N SER A 146 6.97 16.14 5.12
CA SER A 146 6.88 16.14 3.66
C SER A 146 5.45 16.36 3.15
N THR A 147 5.31 16.75 1.88
CA THR A 147 4.03 16.84 1.16
C THR A 147 4.17 16.15 -0.20
N HIS A 148 3.62 14.94 -0.28
CA HIS A 148 3.55 14.16 -1.52
C HIS A 148 2.39 14.69 -2.39
N GLN A 149 2.61 14.82 -3.69
CA GLN A 149 1.68 15.46 -4.62
C GLN A 149 1.37 14.53 -5.80
N PHE A 150 0.28 13.76 -5.68
CA PHE A 150 -0.07 12.71 -6.64
C PHE A 150 -0.85 13.19 -7.86
N LYS A 151 -1.37 14.43 -7.88
CA LYS A 151 -2.22 14.95 -8.98
C LYS A 151 -1.64 14.73 -10.38
N GLN A 152 -0.34 14.97 -10.56
CA GLN A 152 0.33 14.77 -11.85
C GLN A 152 0.65 13.30 -12.13
N LEU A 153 0.84 12.49 -11.09
CA LEU A 153 1.14 11.05 -11.22
C LEU A 153 -0.12 10.25 -11.58
N LEU A 154 -1.30 10.72 -11.16
CA LEU A 154 -2.62 10.24 -11.58
C LEU A 154 -3.00 10.64 -13.03
N ALA A 155 -2.08 11.27 -13.78
CA ALA A 155 -2.18 11.40 -15.24
C ALA A 155 -1.71 10.13 -15.98
N SER A 156 -1.01 9.21 -15.29
CA SER A 156 -0.70 7.88 -15.82
C SER A 156 -1.99 7.11 -16.16
N PRO A 157 -2.01 6.29 -17.21
CA PRO A 157 -3.17 5.44 -17.52
C PRO A 157 -3.44 4.45 -16.36
N PRO A 158 -4.71 4.06 -16.14
CA PRO A 158 -5.02 3.02 -15.17
C PRO A 158 -4.49 1.68 -15.63
N LEU A 159 -4.14 0.87 -14.65
CA LEU A 159 -3.57 -0.45 -14.83
C LEU A 159 -4.73 -1.45 -14.93
N PRO A 160 -4.80 -2.30 -15.98
CA PRO A 160 -5.95 -3.16 -16.18
C PRO A 160 -6.14 -4.10 -14.99
N LEU A 161 -7.40 -4.21 -14.54
CA LEU A 161 -7.80 -5.33 -13.71
C LEU A 161 -7.62 -6.61 -14.51
N ILE A 162 -6.98 -7.57 -13.88
CA ILE A 162 -6.76 -8.87 -14.48
C ILE A 162 -7.83 -9.85 -14.04
N THR A 163 -8.44 -10.56 -14.98
CA THR A 163 -9.36 -11.67 -14.71
C THR A 163 -9.04 -12.85 -15.63
N ASN A 164 -9.47 -14.07 -15.26
CA ASN A 164 -9.44 -15.24 -16.16
C ASN A 164 -10.54 -15.21 -17.26
N ARG A 165 -11.23 -14.08 -17.48
CA ARG A 165 -12.40 -13.98 -18.36
C ARG A 165 -12.23 -13.03 -19.54
N ASP A 166 -11.59 -11.90 -19.28
CA ASP A 166 -11.44 -10.81 -20.25
C ASP A 166 -9.96 -10.53 -20.46
N GLU A 167 -9.55 -10.38 -21.72
CA GLU A 167 -8.19 -9.99 -22.05
C GLU A 167 -7.89 -8.57 -21.52
N PRO A 168 -6.76 -8.35 -20.82
CA PRO A 168 -6.52 -7.10 -20.11
C PRO A 168 -6.21 -5.94 -21.07
N GLN A 169 -7.22 -5.12 -21.33
CA GLN A 169 -7.12 -3.95 -22.21
C GLN A 169 -6.41 -2.78 -21.51
N TYR A 170 -5.10 -2.69 -21.67
CA TYR A 170 -4.32 -1.55 -21.20
C TYR A 170 -4.43 -0.38 -22.20
N ASN A 171 -5.30 0.59 -21.87
CA ASN A 171 -5.42 1.83 -22.61
C ASN A 171 -4.37 2.83 -22.10
N GLU A 172 -3.23 2.83 -22.79
CA GLU A 172 -2.00 3.52 -22.38
C GLU A 172 -2.01 5.05 -22.56
N THR A 173 -3.12 5.60 -23.05
CA THR A 173 -3.31 7.04 -23.26
C THR A 173 -3.26 7.80 -21.93
N GLN A 174 -2.37 8.79 -21.85
CA GLN A 174 -2.27 9.67 -20.67
C GLN A 174 -3.60 10.38 -20.41
N ARG A 175 -4.03 10.37 -19.15
CA ARG A 175 -5.23 11.06 -18.68
C ARG A 175 -4.90 12.46 -18.19
N SER A 176 -5.91 13.32 -18.05
CA SER A 176 -5.72 14.64 -17.45
C SER A 176 -5.37 14.52 -15.95
N PRO A 177 -4.48 15.38 -15.40
CA PRO A 177 -4.05 15.30 -14.00
C PRO A 177 -5.20 15.37 -12.98
N GLN A 178 -5.47 14.26 -12.30
CA GLN A 178 -6.69 14.07 -11.50
C GLN A 178 -6.59 14.67 -10.09
N SER A 179 -7.67 15.32 -9.64
CA SER A 179 -7.82 15.92 -8.31
C SER A 179 -8.75 15.08 -7.44
N VAL A 180 -8.24 13.98 -6.89
CA VAL A 180 -8.96 13.01 -6.07
C VAL A 180 -8.93 13.43 -4.59
N ALA A 181 -10.02 13.15 -3.87
CA ALA A 181 -10.09 13.24 -2.42
C ALA A 181 -9.90 11.84 -1.81
N PHE A 182 -8.78 11.62 -1.13
CA PHE A 182 -8.44 10.34 -0.51
C PHE A 182 -9.17 10.22 0.85
N ALA A 183 -10.45 9.85 0.82
CA ALA A 183 -11.35 9.90 1.98
C ALA A 183 -10.99 8.93 3.12
N LYS A 184 -10.39 7.79 2.80
CA LYS A 184 -9.80 6.82 3.75
C LYS A 184 -8.38 6.46 3.31
N LEU A 185 -7.46 6.28 4.27
CA LEU A 185 -6.10 5.78 4.03
C LEU A 185 -5.88 4.51 4.85
N ASP A 186 -5.46 3.41 4.21
CA ASP A 186 -4.95 2.22 4.90
C ASP A 186 -3.46 2.38 5.30
N GLN A 187 -2.96 1.53 6.20
CA GLN A 187 -1.55 1.42 6.57
C GLN A 187 -0.61 1.22 5.36
N ASN A 188 -1.09 0.56 4.28
CA ASN A 188 -0.35 0.39 3.03
C ASN A 188 -0.49 1.58 2.06
N LEU A 189 -1.07 2.70 2.51
CA LEU A 189 -1.46 3.85 1.67
C LEU A 189 -2.33 3.49 0.46
N LEU A 190 -3.17 2.48 0.66
CA LEU A 190 -4.31 2.22 -0.21
C LEU A 190 -5.43 3.23 0.10
N THR A 191 -6.09 3.71 -0.96
CA THR A 191 -7.29 4.55 -0.91
C THR A 191 -8.16 4.27 -2.12
N TRP A 192 -9.42 4.70 -2.08
CA TRP A 192 -10.39 4.49 -3.16
C TRP A 192 -11.36 5.65 -3.32
N THR A 193 -11.95 5.75 -4.51
CA THR A 193 -13.20 6.46 -4.78
C THR A 193 -14.34 5.44 -4.92
N ASP A 194 -15.51 5.88 -5.38
CA ASP A 194 -16.59 5.02 -5.89
C ASP A 194 -16.24 4.22 -7.17
N SER A 195 -15.10 4.55 -7.79
CA SER A 195 -14.80 4.28 -9.21
C SER A 195 -13.37 3.78 -9.49
N ALA A 196 -12.45 3.90 -8.53
CA ALA A 196 -11.06 3.47 -8.67
C ALA A 196 -10.39 3.16 -7.33
N ILE A 197 -9.40 2.26 -7.36
CA ILE A 197 -8.48 1.94 -6.26
C ILE A 197 -7.12 2.56 -6.58
N PHE A 198 -6.45 3.12 -5.58
CA PHE A 198 -5.12 3.72 -5.68
C PHE A 198 -4.22 3.19 -4.56
N ILE A 199 -2.95 2.91 -4.84
CA ILE A 199 -1.91 2.59 -3.84
C ILE A 199 -0.67 3.42 -4.13
N PHE A 200 -0.03 3.96 -3.09
CA PHE A 200 1.12 4.86 -3.21
C PHE A 200 2.35 4.35 -2.45
N THR A 201 3.55 4.58 -2.99
CA THR A 201 4.82 4.43 -2.29
C THR A 201 5.39 5.82 -1.98
N PRO A 202 5.12 6.39 -0.78
CA PRO A 202 5.43 7.79 -0.47
C PRO A 202 6.93 8.06 -0.42
N GLN A 203 7.74 7.08 0.03
CA GLN A 203 9.20 7.20 0.16
C GLN A 203 9.87 7.49 -1.19
N ASN A 204 9.32 6.93 -2.26
CA ASN A 204 9.77 7.14 -3.64
C ASN A 204 8.96 8.23 -4.37
N GLY A 205 7.93 8.80 -3.73
CA GLY A 205 7.02 9.78 -4.33
C GLY A 205 6.24 9.24 -5.53
N GLN A 206 5.92 7.93 -5.57
CA GLN A 206 5.35 7.26 -6.73
C GLN A 206 3.93 6.73 -6.46
N VAL A 207 3.12 6.72 -7.53
CA VAL A 207 1.91 5.87 -7.58
C VAL A 207 2.40 4.45 -7.82
N LEU A 208 2.06 3.55 -6.91
CA LEU A 208 2.39 2.13 -7.03
C LEU A 208 1.41 1.49 -8.00
N LEU A 209 0.10 1.65 -7.79
CA LEU A 209 -0.90 1.37 -8.80
C LEU A 209 -2.08 2.33 -8.71
N TRP A 210 -2.82 2.44 -9.81
CA TRP A 210 -4.23 2.75 -9.74
C TRP A 210 -5.01 1.98 -10.81
N THR A 211 -6.25 1.62 -10.52
CA THR A 211 -7.07 0.76 -11.38
C THR A 211 -8.56 1.09 -11.22
N GLU A 212 -9.35 0.92 -12.27
CA GLU A 212 -10.77 1.30 -12.30
C GLU A 212 -11.66 0.14 -11.82
N VAL A 213 -12.32 0.32 -10.67
CA VAL A 213 -13.28 -0.62 -10.09
C VAL A 213 -14.54 0.19 -9.79
N LYS A 214 -15.65 -0.14 -10.45
CA LYS A 214 -16.92 0.61 -10.30
C LYS A 214 -17.69 0.19 -9.06
N ASP A 215 -18.54 1.09 -8.56
CA ASP A 215 -19.50 0.85 -7.48
C ASP A 215 -18.82 0.43 -6.17
N ILE A 216 -17.71 1.05 -5.78
CA ILE A 216 -17.02 0.74 -4.50
C ILE A 216 -17.73 1.46 -3.34
N ALA A 217 -18.10 0.72 -2.29
CA ALA A 217 -18.54 1.29 -1.02
C ALA A 217 -17.39 1.28 0.02
N GLU A 218 -16.74 0.13 0.22
CA GLU A 218 -15.68 -0.02 1.22
C GLU A 218 -14.66 -1.10 0.83
N ILE A 219 -13.38 -0.87 1.18
CA ILE A 219 -12.31 -1.84 1.01
C ILE A 219 -11.68 -2.15 2.38
N VAL A 220 -11.49 -3.43 2.68
CA VAL A 220 -10.71 -3.92 3.81
C VAL A 220 -9.49 -4.66 3.28
N VAL A 221 -8.30 -4.32 3.79
CA VAL A 221 -7.02 -4.93 3.38
C VAL A 221 -6.56 -5.93 4.44
N TYR A 222 -6.14 -7.12 4.02
CA TYR A 222 -5.49 -8.10 4.87
C TYR A 222 -4.29 -8.73 4.15
N ARG A 223 -3.07 -8.34 4.56
CA ARG A 223 -1.81 -8.71 3.88
C ARG A 223 -1.84 -8.24 2.41
N SER A 224 -1.76 -9.16 1.46
CA SER A 224 -1.87 -8.98 0.01
C SER A 224 -3.32 -9.01 -0.51
N GLU A 225 -4.31 -9.30 0.35
CA GLU A 225 -5.70 -9.47 -0.06
C GLU A 225 -6.52 -8.19 0.19
N LEU A 226 -7.38 -7.83 -0.76
CA LEU A 226 -8.29 -6.68 -0.70
C LEU A 226 -9.73 -7.21 -0.86
N PHE A 227 -10.56 -6.96 0.15
CA PHE A 227 -11.98 -7.31 0.15
C PHE A 227 -12.79 -6.03 -0.10
N CYS A 228 -13.43 -5.96 -1.26
CA CYS A 228 -14.14 -4.78 -1.75
C CYS A 228 -15.66 -5.01 -1.71
N LEU A 229 -16.34 -4.37 -0.77
CA LEU A 229 -17.79 -4.30 -0.73
C LEU A 229 -18.26 -3.25 -1.75
N HIS A 230 -19.13 -3.67 -2.66
CA HIS A 230 -19.78 -2.81 -3.63
C HIS A 230 -21.08 -2.20 -3.10
N GLY A 231 -21.52 -1.06 -3.65
CA GLY A 231 -22.81 -0.44 -3.32
C GLY A 231 -24.02 -1.31 -3.68
N SER A 232 -23.88 -2.13 -4.72
CA SER A 232 -24.78 -3.24 -5.08
C SER A 232 -24.80 -4.42 -4.10
N GLY A 233 -23.97 -4.41 -3.04
CA GLY A 233 -23.86 -5.47 -2.04
C GLY A 233 -23.00 -6.67 -2.45
N ARG A 234 -22.47 -6.70 -3.68
CA ARG A 234 -21.48 -7.70 -4.11
C ARG A 234 -20.17 -7.53 -3.32
N LEU A 235 -19.54 -8.64 -2.93
CA LEU A 235 -18.18 -8.64 -2.36
C LEU A 235 -17.18 -9.15 -3.40
N SER A 236 -16.32 -8.28 -3.90
CA SER A 236 -15.22 -8.66 -4.81
C SER A 236 -13.92 -8.89 -4.03
N HIS A 237 -13.14 -9.87 -4.47
CA HIS A 237 -11.82 -10.19 -3.90
C HIS A 237 -10.71 -9.90 -4.91
N PHE A 238 -9.73 -9.10 -4.50
CA PHE A 238 -8.53 -8.77 -5.28
C PHE A 238 -7.28 -9.18 -4.48
N THR A 239 -6.21 -9.59 -5.15
CA THR A 239 -4.95 -10.03 -4.52
C THR A 239 -3.76 -9.23 -5.09
N LEU A 240 -2.63 -9.18 -4.36
CA LEU A 240 -1.42 -8.42 -4.67
C LEU A 240 -0.15 -9.32 -4.76
N LEU A 241 0.22 -9.82 -5.95
CA LEU A 241 1.33 -10.79 -6.24
C LEU A 241 2.32 -10.38 -7.39
N SER A 242 3.37 -9.58 -7.16
CA SER A 242 4.23 -8.90 -8.19
C SER A 242 4.32 -9.52 -9.61
N ALA A 243 4.41 -8.71 -10.68
CA ALA A 243 4.20 -9.15 -12.09
C ALA A 243 4.81 -10.52 -12.50
N GLU A 244 6.00 -10.86 -12.00
CA GLU A 244 6.62 -12.18 -12.12
C GLU A 244 5.91 -13.33 -11.37
N ARG A 245 5.49 -13.14 -10.11
CA ARG A 245 4.60 -14.06 -9.36
C ARG A 245 3.23 -14.20 -10.01
N CYS A 246 2.80 -13.13 -10.63
CA CYS A 246 1.55 -13.00 -11.35
C CYS A 246 1.53 -13.93 -12.58
N VAL A 247 2.56 -13.90 -13.43
CA VAL A 247 2.72 -14.87 -14.53
C VAL A 247 2.99 -16.28 -14.02
N GLU A 248 3.82 -16.46 -12.98
CA GLU A 248 4.06 -17.77 -12.33
C GLU A 248 2.74 -18.46 -11.92
N ARG A 249 1.77 -17.69 -11.39
CA ARG A 249 0.45 -18.19 -10.98
C ARG A 249 -0.44 -18.63 -12.15
N LEU A 250 -0.31 -17.99 -13.32
CA LEU A 250 -1.02 -18.41 -14.54
C LEU A 250 -0.44 -19.67 -15.16
N LEU A 251 0.89 -19.79 -15.19
CA LEU A 251 1.56 -20.98 -15.73
C LEU A 251 1.19 -22.23 -14.91
N ARG A 252 0.98 -22.07 -13.60
CA ARG A 252 0.42 -23.10 -12.69
C ARG A 252 -1.08 -23.39 -12.89
N ARG A 253 -1.76 -22.64 -13.76
CA ARG A 253 -3.19 -22.76 -14.09
C ARG A 253 -3.42 -23.02 -15.59
N GLU A 254 -2.36 -23.30 -16.35
CA GLU A 254 -2.39 -23.61 -17.78
C GLU A 254 -3.06 -22.52 -18.64
N SER A 255 -3.09 -21.28 -18.15
CA SER A 255 -3.77 -20.15 -18.79
C SER A 255 -2.82 -19.43 -19.75
N TRP A 256 -2.33 -20.16 -20.76
CA TRP A 256 -1.18 -19.80 -21.59
C TRP A 256 -1.31 -18.46 -22.33
N LEU A 257 -2.39 -18.26 -23.10
CA LEU A 257 -2.63 -17.01 -23.85
C LEU A 257 -2.49 -15.78 -22.94
N LEU A 258 -3.18 -15.85 -21.81
CA LEU A 258 -3.30 -14.78 -20.83
C LEU A 258 -1.97 -14.53 -20.08
N ALA A 259 -1.14 -15.56 -19.92
CA ALA A 259 0.23 -15.42 -19.40
C ALA A 259 1.14 -14.71 -20.39
N ALA A 260 1.05 -15.06 -21.68
CA ALA A 260 1.84 -14.45 -22.73
C ALA A 260 1.52 -12.95 -22.91
N VAL A 261 0.23 -12.57 -22.93
CA VAL A 261 -0.20 -11.14 -22.97
C VAL A 261 0.51 -10.32 -21.90
N VAL A 262 0.71 -10.91 -20.71
CA VAL A 262 1.18 -10.18 -19.53
C VAL A 262 2.69 -10.31 -19.29
N CYS A 263 3.32 -11.34 -19.84
CA CYS A 263 4.76 -11.33 -20.14
C CYS A 263 5.12 -10.13 -21.03
N CYS A 264 4.35 -9.91 -22.10
CA CYS A 264 4.59 -8.82 -23.05
C CYS A 264 4.28 -7.44 -22.43
N MET A 265 3.12 -7.29 -21.78
CA MET A 265 2.69 -6.04 -21.13
C MET A 265 3.65 -5.60 -20.01
N PHE A 266 4.28 -6.52 -19.28
CA PHE A 266 5.29 -6.20 -18.25
C PHE A 266 6.69 -6.67 -18.58
N GLN A 267 7.08 -6.67 -19.86
CA GLN A 267 8.42 -7.07 -20.30
C GLN A 267 9.55 -6.43 -19.46
N HIS A 268 9.46 -5.13 -19.15
CA HIS A 268 10.46 -4.42 -18.32
C HIS A 268 10.52 -4.83 -16.84
N THR A 269 9.64 -5.71 -16.38
CA THR A 269 9.69 -6.37 -15.06
C THR A 269 10.15 -7.82 -15.22
N ILE A 270 9.58 -8.53 -16.20
CA ILE A 270 9.86 -9.94 -16.48
C ILE A 270 11.32 -10.16 -16.94
N THR A 271 11.92 -9.21 -17.67
CA THR A 271 13.33 -9.33 -18.11
C THR A 271 14.36 -9.11 -17.01
N THR A 272 13.95 -8.71 -15.80
CA THR A 272 14.89 -8.44 -14.70
C THR A 272 15.50 -9.73 -14.13
N SER A 273 16.74 -9.63 -13.64
CA SER A 273 17.44 -10.76 -12.99
C SER A 273 16.73 -11.29 -11.74
N ARG A 274 15.90 -10.47 -11.05
CA ARG A 274 15.02 -10.90 -9.95
C ARG A 274 13.90 -11.81 -10.45
N ALA A 275 13.24 -11.45 -11.56
CA ALA A 275 12.13 -12.20 -12.14
C ALA A 275 12.53 -13.61 -12.59
N ARG A 276 13.78 -13.80 -13.08
CA ARG A 276 14.34 -15.11 -13.45
C ARG A 276 14.26 -16.18 -12.34
N LYS A 277 14.15 -15.80 -11.07
CA LYS A 277 13.95 -16.72 -9.93
C LYS A 277 12.51 -17.26 -9.81
N CYS A 278 11.52 -16.56 -10.36
CA CYS A 278 10.11 -16.95 -10.35
C CYS A 278 9.69 -17.52 -11.72
N ILE A 279 10.27 -17.00 -12.80
CA ILE A 279 10.04 -17.44 -14.17
C ILE A 279 11.40 -17.61 -14.89
N PRO A 280 12.02 -18.80 -14.79
CA PRO A 280 13.20 -19.13 -15.59
C PRO A 280 12.84 -19.32 -17.09
N ILE A 281 13.85 -19.30 -17.96
CA ILE A 281 13.67 -19.24 -19.42
C ILE A 281 12.93 -20.47 -19.96
N ASP A 282 13.12 -21.65 -19.38
CA ASP A 282 12.39 -22.88 -19.75
C ASP A 282 10.87 -22.72 -19.61
N ARG A 283 10.39 -21.95 -18.63
CA ARG A 283 8.96 -21.69 -18.41
C ARG A 283 8.37 -20.79 -19.49
N LEU A 284 9.19 -19.93 -20.07
CA LEU A 284 8.85 -18.93 -21.07
C LEU A 284 8.88 -19.52 -22.48
N GLU A 285 9.87 -20.38 -22.76
CA GLU A 285 9.89 -21.21 -23.97
C GLU A 285 8.77 -22.27 -23.95
N HIS A 286 8.51 -22.89 -22.79
CA HIS A 286 7.34 -23.76 -22.65
C HIS A 286 6.03 -22.99 -22.87
N LEU A 287 5.87 -21.80 -22.27
CA LEU A 287 4.73 -20.92 -22.55
C LEU A 287 4.56 -20.65 -24.05
N LYS A 288 5.64 -20.27 -24.75
CA LYS A 288 5.65 -20.06 -26.21
C LYS A 288 5.18 -21.30 -26.96
N SER A 289 5.60 -22.50 -26.55
CA SER A 289 5.18 -23.77 -27.16
C SER A 289 3.70 -24.13 -26.99
N GLN A 290 2.99 -23.54 -26.02
CA GLN A 290 1.57 -23.81 -25.76
C GLN A 290 0.63 -22.82 -26.48
N LEU A 291 1.15 -21.80 -27.17
CA LEU A 291 0.36 -20.84 -27.94
C LEU A 291 0.08 -21.38 -29.34
N ASN A 292 -1.16 -21.27 -29.81
CA ASN A 292 -1.53 -21.65 -31.18
C ASN A 292 -1.00 -20.60 -32.20
N PRO A 293 -0.10 -20.97 -33.13
CA PRO A 293 0.45 -20.04 -34.11
C PRO A 293 -0.59 -19.40 -35.03
N SER A 294 -1.70 -20.08 -35.31
CA SER A 294 -2.75 -19.57 -36.22
C SER A 294 -3.61 -18.45 -35.61
N THR A 295 -3.60 -18.29 -34.28
CA THR A 295 -4.40 -17.26 -33.57
C THR A 295 -3.56 -16.26 -32.78
N ALA A 296 -2.34 -16.62 -32.40
CA ALA A 296 -1.49 -15.82 -31.50
C ALA A 296 -0.14 -15.41 -32.11
N ALA A 297 0.00 -15.41 -33.45
CA ALA A 297 1.27 -15.14 -34.15
C ALA A 297 2.00 -13.87 -33.68
N GLU A 298 1.28 -12.75 -33.56
CA GLU A 298 1.87 -11.48 -33.09
C GLU A 298 2.36 -11.60 -31.64
N LEU A 299 1.53 -12.18 -30.76
CA LEU A 299 1.86 -12.36 -29.35
C LEU A 299 3.04 -13.34 -29.13
N ILE A 300 3.16 -14.37 -29.98
CA ILE A 300 4.32 -15.26 -30.00
C ILE A 300 5.60 -14.47 -30.34
N GLY A 301 5.55 -13.60 -31.36
CA GLY A 301 6.68 -12.73 -31.71
C GLY A 301 7.03 -11.73 -30.58
N GLN A 302 6.03 -11.10 -29.97
CA GLN A 302 6.24 -10.23 -28.80
C GLN A 302 6.85 -10.99 -27.62
N LEU A 303 6.42 -12.24 -27.36
CA LEU A 303 6.96 -13.08 -26.29
C LEU A 303 8.40 -13.51 -26.60
N GLU A 304 8.72 -13.82 -27.85
CA GLU A 304 10.07 -14.16 -28.31
C GLU A 304 11.04 -12.98 -28.12
N GLU A 305 10.61 -11.73 -28.38
CA GLU A 305 11.38 -10.55 -27.98
C GLU A 305 11.66 -10.51 -26.46
N VAL A 306 10.69 -10.86 -25.60
CA VAL A 306 10.87 -10.88 -24.14
C VAL A 306 11.88 -11.96 -23.72
N ILE A 307 11.87 -13.12 -24.39
CA ILE A 307 12.81 -14.22 -24.15
C ILE A 307 14.23 -13.85 -24.60
N ASN A 308 14.38 -13.22 -25.76
CA ASN A 308 15.68 -12.75 -26.24
C ASN A 308 16.25 -11.64 -25.33
N LYS A 309 15.40 -10.76 -24.79
CA LYS A 309 15.78 -9.78 -23.75
C LYS A 309 16.11 -10.42 -22.38
N LEU A 310 15.99 -11.74 -22.25
CA LEU A 310 16.25 -12.54 -21.05
C LEU A 310 17.52 -13.40 -21.14
N GLU A 311 18.35 -13.25 -22.17
CA GLU A 311 19.57 -14.05 -22.38
C GLU A 311 20.56 -14.05 -21.18
N PRO A 312 21.46 -15.05 -21.10
CA PRO A 312 22.39 -15.20 -19.97
C PRO A 312 23.38 -14.04 -19.85
N LEU A 313 23.72 -13.67 -18.62
CA LEU A 313 24.78 -12.69 -18.34
C LEU A 313 26.16 -13.38 -18.25
N ASP A 314 26.39 -14.36 -19.13
CA ASP A 314 27.65 -15.10 -19.26
C ASP A 314 28.67 -14.27 -20.03
N SER A 315 29.05 -13.13 -19.44
CA SER A 315 30.06 -12.21 -19.96
C SER A 315 30.86 -11.59 -18.81
N ALA A 316 31.59 -12.50 -18.14
CA ALA A 316 32.71 -12.27 -17.24
C ALA A 316 32.48 -11.39 -15.99
N SER A 317 32.81 -11.96 -14.84
CA SER A 317 33.35 -11.20 -13.70
C SER A 317 34.72 -10.60 -14.07
N SER A 318 34.73 -9.58 -14.94
CA SER A 318 35.94 -8.90 -15.38
C SER A 318 36.46 -7.98 -14.28
N SER A 319 37.59 -8.34 -13.69
CA SER A 319 38.23 -7.62 -12.60
C SER A 319 38.72 -6.24 -13.02
N ARG A 320 37.93 -5.18 -12.79
CA ARG A 320 38.39 -3.80 -12.85
C ARG A 320 38.71 -3.24 -11.47
N ARG A 321 39.94 -3.53 -11.03
CA ARG A 321 40.61 -2.82 -9.93
C ARG A 321 40.92 -1.39 -10.36
N SER A 322 39.94 -0.49 -10.28
CA SER A 322 40.10 0.95 -10.52
C SER A 322 39.92 1.73 -9.22
N SER A 323 41.01 1.87 -8.47
CA SER A 323 41.11 2.76 -7.31
C SER A 323 41.05 4.22 -7.76
N ILE A 324 40.17 5.02 -7.18
CA ILE A 324 40.23 6.49 -7.22
C ILE A 324 39.73 7.10 -5.90
N SER A 325 40.12 8.35 -5.67
CA SER A 325 40.12 9.05 -4.39
C SER A 325 38.75 9.33 -3.76
N SER A 326 38.77 9.42 -2.43
CA SER A 326 37.78 10.14 -1.63
C SER A 326 37.65 11.61 -2.05
N HIS A 327 36.46 12.00 -2.54
CA HIS A 327 35.83 13.30 -2.30
C HIS A 327 34.32 13.17 -2.61
N GLU A 328 33.51 14.14 -2.15
CA GLU A 328 32.05 14.01 -2.11
C GLU A 328 31.39 13.91 -3.51
N SER A 329 30.56 12.88 -3.68
CA SER A 329 29.81 12.64 -4.92
C SER A 329 28.41 13.28 -4.84
N PHE A 330 28.14 14.21 -5.75
CA PHE A 330 26.81 14.81 -5.92
C PHE A 330 25.91 13.90 -6.76
N ASN A 331 24.86 13.34 -6.16
CA ASN A 331 23.84 12.59 -6.88
C ASN A 331 22.91 13.55 -7.66
N VAL A 332 23.25 13.80 -8.92
CA VAL A 332 22.36 14.48 -9.89
C VAL A 332 21.30 13.49 -10.37
N LEU A 333 20.03 13.91 -10.40
CA LEU A 333 18.93 13.15 -10.98
C LEU A 333 18.35 13.94 -12.18
N ASP A 334 18.12 13.26 -13.31
CA ASP A 334 17.67 13.83 -14.59
C ASP A 334 16.20 14.33 -14.61
N CYS A 335 15.71 14.87 -13.49
CA CYS A 335 14.32 15.31 -13.32
C CYS A 335 14.17 16.72 -12.74
N GLY A 336 15.15 17.61 -12.95
CA GLY A 336 14.97 19.07 -12.88
C GLY A 336 14.55 19.69 -11.54
N ILE A 337 14.55 18.93 -10.44
CA ILE A 337 14.04 19.36 -9.12
C ILE A 337 15.18 19.33 -8.10
N TYR A 338 15.61 20.50 -7.64
CA TYR A 338 16.68 20.66 -6.66
C TYR A 338 16.22 20.32 -5.25
N ARG A 339 16.61 19.15 -4.72
CA ARG A 339 16.43 18.81 -3.30
C ARG A 339 17.49 19.50 -2.44
N VAL A 340 17.18 20.68 -1.93
CA VAL A 340 18.05 21.40 -0.97
C VAL A 340 18.03 20.66 0.38
N ILE A 341 19.15 20.01 0.73
CA ILE A 341 19.36 19.39 2.05
C ILE A 341 20.30 20.29 2.85
N SER A 342 19.76 20.99 3.85
CA SER A 342 20.60 21.69 4.83
C SER A 342 21.24 20.68 5.78
N ARG A 343 22.56 20.71 5.92
CA ARG A 343 23.33 19.97 6.93
C ARG A 343 24.06 20.95 7.84
N ARG A 344 24.07 20.68 9.15
CA ARG A 344 24.86 21.45 10.12
C ARG A 344 25.26 20.55 11.30
N GLY A 345 26.55 20.56 11.64
CA GLY A 345 27.08 19.95 12.88
C GLY A 345 27.39 18.45 12.79
N SER A 346 28.66 18.11 12.59
CA SER A 346 29.21 16.76 12.80
C SER A 346 29.86 16.68 14.18
N GLN A 347 29.60 15.62 14.95
CA GLN A 347 30.46 15.12 16.04
C GLN A 347 30.40 13.58 16.07
N SER A 348 31.40 12.94 16.69
CA SER A 348 31.84 11.56 16.40
C SER A 348 31.86 10.61 17.62
N GLU A 349 31.53 9.33 17.35
CA GLU A 349 32.19 8.06 17.77
C GLU A 349 32.59 7.78 19.26
N GLU A 350 32.67 6.52 19.73
CA GLU A 350 32.43 5.21 19.06
C GLU A 350 31.19 4.45 19.65
N GLU A 351 31.15 3.31 20.37
CA GLU A 351 32.16 2.34 20.86
C GLU A 351 31.53 0.91 21.00
N THR A 352 32.13 -0.02 21.77
CA THR A 352 32.01 -1.49 21.61
C THR A 352 30.93 -2.22 22.46
N GLY A 353 30.65 -3.49 22.10
CA GLY A 353 29.87 -4.46 22.89
C GLY A 353 29.53 -5.73 22.10
N SER A 354 29.65 -6.95 22.68
CA SER A 354 29.59 -8.21 21.90
C SER A 354 29.05 -9.45 22.64
N LEU A 355 28.85 -10.55 21.87
CA LEU A 355 28.64 -11.97 22.25
C LEU A 355 27.21 -12.52 22.52
N THR A 356 26.78 -13.44 21.64
CA THR A 356 25.95 -14.67 21.90
C THR A 356 24.48 -14.49 22.36
N ASN A 357 23.55 -15.45 22.21
CA ASN A 357 23.67 -16.88 21.84
C ASN A 357 22.46 -17.39 21.00
N GLN A 358 22.44 -18.70 20.68
CA GLN A 358 21.53 -19.37 19.73
C GLN A 358 20.08 -19.61 20.23
N SER A 359 19.09 -19.44 19.32
CA SER A 359 17.90 -20.32 19.25
C SER A 359 17.12 -20.24 17.91
N VAL A 360 17.23 -21.30 17.11
CA VAL A 360 16.11 -22.14 16.60
C VAL A 360 14.91 -21.49 15.84
N SER A 361 14.99 -21.60 14.50
CA SER A 361 13.89 -21.84 13.52
C SER A 361 12.70 -20.87 13.35
N GLU A 362 12.00 -21.06 12.22
CA GLU A 362 10.75 -20.40 11.76
C GLU A 362 10.81 -18.90 11.41
N GLU A 363 11.67 -18.08 12.03
CA GLU A 363 11.68 -16.63 11.78
C GLU A 363 12.22 -16.24 10.38
N GLU A 364 13.11 -17.02 9.77
CA GLU A 364 13.70 -16.69 8.46
C GLU A 364 12.66 -16.67 7.32
N ARG A 365 11.65 -17.57 7.38
CA ARG A 365 10.56 -17.61 6.39
C ARG A 365 9.64 -16.38 6.42
N LEU A 366 9.79 -15.48 7.40
CA LEU A 366 9.05 -14.22 7.49
C LEU A 366 9.83 -13.01 6.93
N LYS A 367 11.15 -13.12 6.73
CA LYS A 367 12.00 -12.01 6.29
C LYS A 367 11.98 -11.82 4.77
N ASP A 368 12.01 -12.91 4.00
CA ASP A 368 11.97 -12.88 2.52
C ASP A 368 10.73 -12.21 1.91
N PHE A 369 9.60 -12.17 2.64
CA PHE A 369 8.35 -11.59 2.16
C PHE A 369 8.17 -10.09 2.47
N THR A 370 9.06 -9.47 3.25
CA THR A 370 8.92 -8.04 3.64
C THR A 370 9.89 -7.13 2.87
N ALA A 371 11.04 -7.65 2.41
CA ALA A 371 11.93 -7.00 1.44
C ALA A 371 11.35 -6.96 -0.01
N ALA A 372 10.08 -7.34 -0.14
CA ALA A 372 9.26 -7.21 -1.33
C ALA A 372 8.90 -5.73 -1.61
N LEU A 373 8.08 -5.15 -0.72
CA LEU A 373 7.41 -3.85 -0.91
C LEU A 373 8.35 -2.65 -1.12
N SER A 374 9.61 -2.73 -0.68
CA SER A 374 10.59 -1.64 -0.85
C SER A 374 11.18 -1.51 -2.27
N SER A 375 10.90 -2.46 -3.16
CA SER A 375 11.37 -2.42 -4.56
C SER A 375 10.37 -2.99 -5.59
N GLU A 376 9.24 -3.54 -5.16
CA GLU A 376 8.34 -4.29 -6.04
C GLU A 376 7.27 -3.46 -6.75
N ARG A 377 6.81 -4.01 -7.86
CA ARG A 377 5.74 -3.46 -8.69
C ARG A 377 4.45 -4.17 -8.30
N CYS A 378 3.63 -3.51 -7.47
CA CYS A 378 2.30 -3.97 -7.04
C CYS A 378 1.17 -3.27 -7.82
N VAL A 379 0.09 -4.03 -8.09
CA VAL A 379 -0.35 -4.47 -9.45
C VAL A 379 -1.70 -5.24 -9.08
N CYS A 380 -2.80 -5.43 -9.86
CA CYS A 380 -4.12 -5.96 -9.31
C CYS A 380 -4.95 -7.12 -10.01
N CYS A 381 -5.47 -8.11 -9.22
CA CYS A 381 -6.27 -9.32 -9.62
C CYS A 381 -7.81 -9.20 -9.46
N VAL A 382 -8.63 -10.03 -10.14
CA VAL A 382 -10.05 -10.31 -9.76
C VAL A 382 -10.54 -11.73 -10.14
N THR A 383 -11.61 -12.23 -9.47
CA THR A 383 -12.33 -13.47 -9.85
C THR A 383 -13.87 -13.35 -9.77
N GLU A 384 -14.57 -12.91 -10.83
CA GLU A 384 -16.02 -13.19 -11.06
C GLU A 384 -16.51 -12.81 -12.48
N THR A 385 -17.83 -12.87 -12.76
CA THR A 385 -18.66 -12.45 -13.95
C THR A 385 -18.02 -11.95 -15.29
N SER A 386 -18.50 -12.36 -16.47
CA SER A 386 -18.04 -11.96 -17.85
C SER A 386 -19.11 -11.20 -18.68
N PRO A 387 -18.81 -10.52 -19.82
CA PRO A 387 -17.52 -10.06 -20.42
C PRO A 387 -17.56 -8.51 -20.73
N THR A 388 -17.05 -7.80 -21.79
CA THR A 388 -16.49 -8.08 -23.15
C THR A 388 -15.79 -6.85 -23.80
N SER A 389 -14.96 -7.06 -24.85
CA SER A 389 -14.58 -6.23 -26.05
C SER A 389 -14.56 -4.68 -26.08
N THR A 390 -13.62 -3.94 -26.71
CA THR A 390 -12.30 -4.24 -27.37
C THR A 390 -11.54 -2.93 -27.76
N ALA A 391 -10.28 -2.76 -27.30
CA ALA A 391 -9.07 -2.15 -27.95
C ALA A 391 -9.08 -0.68 -28.46
N PRO A 392 -7.93 0.02 -28.74
CA PRO A 392 -6.50 -0.04 -28.28
C PRO A 392 -5.96 1.38 -27.82
N SER A 393 -4.68 1.80 -27.61
CA SER A 393 -3.33 1.29 -27.16
C SER A 393 -2.33 2.50 -27.06
N LEU A 394 -1.03 2.28 -26.78
CA LEU A 394 0.17 3.19 -26.88
C LEU A 394 0.34 4.33 -25.84
N ARG A 395 1.36 4.38 -24.94
CA ARG A 395 2.52 3.49 -24.59
C ARG A 395 2.81 3.48 -23.05
N PRO A 396 3.58 2.53 -22.47
CA PRO A 396 3.47 2.21 -21.03
C PRO A 396 4.11 3.20 -20.05
N CYS A 397 3.46 3.35 -18.89
CA CYS A 397 4.18 3.18 -17.62
C CYS A 397 4.13 1.69 -17.20
N LYS A 398 5.11 1.23 -16.42
CA LYS A 398 5.20 -0.16 -15.89
C LYS A 398 3.90 -0.49 -15.08
N VAL A 399 3.54 -1.79 -14.79
CA VAL A 399 2.89 -2.35 -13.51
C VAL A 399 1.42 -2.97 -13.55
N SER A 400 1.12 -4.31 -13.70
CA SER A 400 -0.22 -5.00 -13.33
C SER A 400 -0.21 -6.56 -13.05
N ILE A 401 -1.11 -7.14 -12.18
CA ILE A 401 -0.96 -8.48 -11.46
C ILE A 401 -2.07 -9.48 -11.76
N PHE A 402 -1.78 -10.78 -11.62
CA PHE A 402 -2.69 -11.88 -11.89
C PHE A 402 -3.43 -12.57 -10.76
N SER A 403 -4.72 -12.80 -11.06
CA SER A 403 -5.71 -13.63 -10.36
C SER A 403 -5.35 -15.09 -10.22
#